data_AF-A0A7S0VGL6-F1
#
_entry.id   AF-A0A7S0VGL6-F1
#
_cell.length_a   1.000
_cell.length_b   1.000
_cell.length_c   1.000
_cell.angle_alpha   90.00
_cell.angle_beta   90.00
_cell.angle_gamma   90.00
#
_symmetry.space_group_name_H-M   'P 1'
#
loop_
_entity.id
_entity.type
_entity.pdbx_description
1 polymer ?
#
loop_
_entity_poly.entity_id
_entity_poly.type
_entity_poly.pdbx_seq_one_letter_code
_entity_poly.pdbx_strand_id
1 'polypeptide(L)'
;MIREDWETVKNARDNLARRKRSLESDAEEYYTRAKKCLEDGNEDGARTALTYRQTALDAIPQVDKDLDDAEFRCDQFKKAMGVMEDRLQDVLDMQRRCASASATASEISAVQDPLLEKFRRWERE
;
A
#
# COMPACT_ATOMS: atom_id res chain seq x y z
N MET A 1 -5.93 11.00 0.87
CA MET A 1 -4.53 11.22 1.28
C MET A 1 -3.76 9.91 1.41
N ILE A 2 -3.76 9.17 2.53
CA ILE A 2 -2.88 7.98 2.70
C ILE A 2 -3.09 6.88 1.63
N ARG A 3 -4.34 6.63 1.22
CA ARG A 3 -4.65 5.67 0.15
C ARG A 3 -4.18 6.14 -1.23
N GLU A 4 -4.26 7.43 -1.51
CA GLU A 4 -3.79 8.03 -2.78
C GLU A 4 -2.25 8.04 -2.84
N ASP A 5 -1.60 8.36 -1.72
CA ASP A 5 -0.15 8.30 -1.58
C ASP A 5 0.36 6.85 -1.74
N TRP A 6 -0.36 5.89 -1.16
CA TRP A 6 -0.08 4.46 -1.32
C TRP A 6 -0.17 4.01 -2.78
N GLU A 7 -1.27 4.36 -3.48
CA GLU A 7 -1.44 4.03 -4.90
C GLU A 7 -0.34 4.67 -5.76
N THR A 8 0.06 5.89 -5.44
CA THR A 8 1.15 6.60 -6.14
C THR A 8 2.48 5.86 -6.01
N VAL A 9 2.86 5.47 -4.80
CA VAL A 9 4.12 4.74 -4.55
C VAL A 9 4.07 3.33 -5.16
N LYS A 10 2.93 2.65 -5.09
CA LYS A 10 2.72 1.34 -5.73
C LYS A 10 2.89 1.44 -7.25
N ASN A 11 2.28 2.45 -7.88
CA ASN A 11 2.40 2.68 -9.32
C ASN A 11 3.86 3.00 -9.71
N ALA A 12 4.57 3.80 -8.91
CA ALA A 12 5.98 4.08 -9.13
C ALA A 12 6.83 2.81 -9.09
N ARG A 13 6.64 1.96 -8.07
CA ARG A 13 7.28 0.64 -7.98
C ARG A 13 6.99 -0.23 -9.20
N ASP A 14 5.72 -0.32 -9.61
CA ASP A 14 5.31 -1.15 -10.75
C ASP A 14 5.89 -0.64 -12.08
N ASN A 15 6.09 0.67 -12.21
CA ASN A 15 6.74 1.28 -13.36
C ASN A 15 8.25 1.01 -13.36
N LEU A 16 8.92 1.11 -12.21
CA LEU A 16 10.34 0.78 -12.05
C LEU A 16 10.59 -0.71 -12.36
N ALA A 17 9.78 -1.61 -11.83
CA ALA A 17 9.87 -3.05 -12.12
C ALA A 17 9.62 -3.39 -13.59
N ARG A 18 8.76 -2.62 -14.28
CA ARG A 18 8.59 -2.74 -15.74
C ARG A 18 9.80 -2.19 -16.49
N ARG A 19 10.36 -1.06 -16.04
CA ARG A 19 11.54 -0.45 -16.65
C ARG A 19 12.76 -1.35 -16.53
N LYS A 20 12.99 -1.97 -15.38
CA LYS A 20 14.06 -2.96 -15.17
C LYS A 20 13.95 -4.11 -16.18
N ARG A 21 12.79 -4.74 -16.26
CA ARG A 21 12.53 -5.84 -17.21
C ARG A 21 12.74 -5.43 -18.66
N SER A 22 12.36 -4.20 -19.01
CA SER A 22 12.61 -3.65 -20.35
C SER A 22 14.11 -3.52 -20.60
N LEU A 23 14.89 -2.97 -19.66
CA LEU A 23 16.35 -2.83 -19.80
C LEU A 23 17.05 -4.18 -19.91
N GLU A 24 16.62 -5.19 -19.14
CA GLU A 24 17.12 -6.56 -19.22
C GLU A 24 16.82 -7.18 -20.59
N SER A 25 15.60 -7.00 -21.09
CA SER A 25 15.20 -7.45 -22.42
C SER A 25 16.00 -6.75 -23.53
N ASP A 26 16.16 -5.43 -23.45
CA ASP A 26 16.93 -4.63 -24.40
C ASP A 26 18.40 -5.09 -24.42
N ALA A 27 19.00 -5.34 -23.24
CA ALA A 27 20.37 -5.82 -23.12
C ALA A 27 20.57 -7.20 -23.81
N GLU A 28 19.59 -8.11 -23.70
CA GLU A 28 19.63 -9.41 -24.36
C GLU A 28 19.40 -9.30 -25.87
N GLU A 29 18.52 -8.40 -26.31
CA GLU A 29 18.31 -8.13 -27.74
C GLU A 29 19.59 -7.58 -28.38
N TYR A 30 20.25 -6.61 -27.73
CA TYR A 30 21.52 -6.07 -28.20
C TYR A 30 22.62 -7.13 -28.21
N TYR A 31 22.64 -8.05 -27.24
CA TYR A 31 23.57 -9.18 -27.25
C TYR A 31 23.34 -10.10 -28.46
N THR A 32 22.08 -10.47 -28.71
CA THR A 32 21.69 -11.30 -29.85
C THR A 32 22.07 -10.63 -31.17
N ARG A 33 21.82 -9.31 -31.28
CA ARG A 33 22.21 -8.51 -32.45
C ARG A 33 23.72 -8.46 -32.64
N ALA A 34 24.49 -8.28 -31.56
CA ALA A 34 25.95 -8.28 -31.61
C ALA A 34 26.49 -9.62 -32.13
N LYS A 35 25.94 -10.73 -31.64
CA LYS A 35 26.30 -12.08 -32.10
C LYS A 35 26.03 -12.25 -33.60
N LYS A 36 24.85 -11.85 -34.07
CA LYS A 36 24.50 -11.90 -35.49
C LYS A 36 25.47 -11.05 -36.35
N CYS A 37 25.81 -9.85 -35.91
CA CYS A 37 26.77 -9.01 -36.63
C CYS A 37 28.17 -9.66 -36.71
N LEU A 38 28.61 -10.37 -35.66
CA LEU A 38 29.87 -11.13 -35.72
C LEU A 38 29.80 -12.31 -36.69
N GLU A 39 28.68 -13.04 -36.73
CA GLU A 39 28.44 -14.13 -37.67
C GLU A 39 28.46 -13.62 -39.13
N ASP A 40 27.95 -12.42 -39.36
CA ASP A 40 27.93 -11.76 -40.67
C ASP A 40 29.28 -11.07 -41.02
N GLY A 41 30.29 -11.15 -40.15
CA GLY A 41 31.61 -10.51 -40.35
C GLY A 41 31.60 -8.98 -40.19
N ASN A 42 30.54 -8.41 -39.64
CA ASN A 42 30.38 -6.98 -39.38
C ASN A 42 30.80 -6.62 -37.94
N GLU A 43 32.11 -6.48 -37.71
CA GLU A 43 32.66 -6.16 -36.39
C GLU A 43 32.19 -4.81 -35.84
N ASP A 44 32.07 -3.78 -36.70
CA ASP A 44 31.64 -2.45 -36.26
C ASP A 44 30.19 -2.49 -35.75
N GLY A 45 29.30 -3.20 -36.46
CA GLY A 45 27.93 -3.43 -36.01
C GLY A 45 27.86 -4.18 -34.68
N ALA A 46 28.74 -5.15 -34.47
CA ALA A 46 28.83 -5.88 -33.21
C ALA A 46 29.30 -4.98 -32.05
N ARG A 47 30.33 -4.14 -32.28
CA ARG A 47 30.81 -3.17 -31.29
C ARG A 47 29.72 -2.18 -30.90
N THR A 48 29.02 -1.61 -31.88
CA THR A 48 27.90 -0.70 -31.62
C THR A 48 26.79 -1.37 -30.80
N ALA A 49 26.40 -2.60 -31.14
CA ALA A 49 25.38 -3.33 -30.37
C ALA A 49 25.84 -3.62 -28.93
N LEU A 50 27.11 -3.98 -28.72
CA LEU A 50 27.67 -4.17 -27.37
C LEU A 50 27.72 -2.87 -26.56
N THR A 51 27.96 -1.71 -27.18
CA THR A 51 27.88 -0.41 -26.50
C THR A 51 26.46 -0.12 -26.01
N TYR A 52 25.44 -0.38 -26.84
CA TYR A 52 24.05 -0.22 -26.41
C TYR A 52 23.67 -1.19 -25.29
N ARG A 53 24.12 -2.44 -25.38
CA ARG A 53 23.98 -3.42 -24.30
C ARG A 53 24.58 -2.91 -22.99
N GLN A 54 25.82 -2.40 -23.04
CA GLN A 54 26.50 -1.89 -21.86
C GLN A 54 25.72 -0.72 -21.25
N THR A 55 25.21 0.20 -22.09
CA THR A 55 24.40 1.33 -21.63
C THR A 55 23.11 0.86 -20.92
N ALA A 56 22.45 -0.17 -21.43
CA ALA A 56 21.28 -0.76 -20.78
C ALA A 56 21.64 -1.40 -19.43
N LEU A 57 22.73 -2.17 -19.38
CA LEU A 57 23.23 -2.80 -18.16
C LEU A 57 23.66 -1.78 -17.10
N ASP A 58 24.31 -0.69 -17.49
CA ASP A 58 24.75 0.37 -16.59
C ASP A 58 23.58 1.14 -15.96
N ALA A 59 22.41 1.15 -16.61
CA ALA A 59 21.20 1.77 -16.07
C ALA A 59 20.48 0.89 -15.04
N ILE A 60 20.66 -0.44 -15.07
CA ILE A 60 19.96 -1.38 -14.18
C ILE A 60 20.25 -1.12 -12.70
N PRO A 61 21.51 -0.94 -12.23
CA PRO A 61 21.79 -0.73 -10.81
C PRO A 61 21.06 0.47 -10.20
N GLN A 62 20.90 1.55 -10.96
CA GLN A 62 20.17 2.73 -10.48
C GLN A 62 18.67 2.43 -10.37
N VAL A 63 18.08 1.77 -11.36
CA VAL A 63 16.67 1.34 -11.32
C VAL A 63 16.42 0.35 -10.18
N ASP A 64 17.37 -0.55 -9.91
CA ASP A 64 17.29 -1.50 -8.80
C ASP A 64 17.26 -0.80 -7.45
N LYS A 65 18.14 0.18 -7.24
CA LYS A 65 18.13 0.99 -6.02
C LYS A 65 16.81 1.75 -5.86
N ASP A 66 16.31 2.36 -6.93
CA ASP A 66 15.05 3.10 -6.90
C ASP A 66 13.86 2.16 -6.62
N LEU A 67 13.92 0.91 -7.12
CA LEU A 67 12.92 -0.12 -6.88
C LEU A 67 12.94 -0.56 -5.41
N ASP A 68 14.11 -0.84 -4.83
CA ASP A 68 14.27 -1.20 -3.42
C ASP A 68 13.71 -0.11 -2.50
N ASP A 69 14.01 1.16 -2.81
CA ASP A 69 13.48 2.30 -2.06
C ASP A 69 11.94 2.40 -2.17
N ALA A 70 11.38 2.12 -3.35
CA ALA A 70 9.93 2.11 -3.56
C ALA A 70 9.26 0.95 -2.82
N GLU A 71 9.85 -0.25 -2.83
CA GLU A 71 9.37 -1.42 -2.08
C GLU A 71 9.40 -1.18 -0.58
N PHE A 72 10.49 -0.59 -0.07
CA PHE A 72 10.57 -0.20 1.33
C PHE A 72 9.43 0.75 1.73
N ARG A 73 9.18 1.79 0.93
CA ARG A 73 8.06 2.73 1.18
C ARG A 73 6.72 2.00 1.11
N CYS A 74 6.55 1.07 0.17
CA CYS A 74 5.32 0.29 0.07
C CYS A 74 5.02 -0.47 1.36
N ASP A 75 6.04 -1.09 1.94
CA ASP A 75 5.87 -1.86 3.17
C ASP A 75 5.63 -0.98 4.39
N GLN A 76 6.21 0.23 4.44
CA GLN A 76 5.87 1.23 5.46
C GLN A 76 4.40 1.64 5.37
N PHE A 77 3.89 1.91 4.17
CA PHE A 77 2.47 2.26 3.97
C PHE A 77 1.53 1.13 4.37
N LYS A 78 1.82 -0.11 3.98
CA LYS A 78 1.02 -1.29 4.40
C LYS A 78 0.96 -1.42 5.92
N LYS A 79 2.09 -1.28 6.61
CA LYS A 79 2.14 -1.32 8.08
C LYS A 79 1.32 -0.19 8.69
N ALA A 80 1.47 1.03 8.19
CA ALA A 80 0.70 2.18 8.68
C ALA A 80 -0.80 2.02 8.47
N MET A 81 -1.22 1.51 7.31
CA MET A 81 -2.62 1.20 7.02
C MET A 81 -3.17 0.14 7.97
N GLY A 82 -2.45 -0.95 8.22
CA GLY A 82 -2.87 -1.99 9.17
C GLY A 82 -3.08 -1.43 10.58
N VAL A 83 -2.15 -0.59 11.07
CA VAL A 83 -2.31 0.08 12.38
C VAL A 83 -3.54 1.00 12.40
N MET A 84 -3.86 1.67 11.30
CA MET A 84 -5.06 2.51 11.22
C MET A 84 -6.34 1.68 11.19
N GLU A 85 -6.34 0.55 10.49
CA GLU A 85 -7.46 -0.40 10.45
C GLU A 85 -7.75 -0.97 11.86
N ASP A 86 -6.72 -1.38 12.59
CA ASP A 86 -6.84 -1.85 13.97
C ASP A 86 -7.44 -0.76 14.88
N ARG A 87 -6.92 0.47 14.80
CA ARG A 87 -7.45 1.60 15.60
C ARG A 87 -8.88 1.97 15.22
N LEU A 88 -9.24 1.85 13.94
CA LEU A 88 -10.61 2.08 13.48
C LEU A 88 -11.55 1.04 14.09
N GLN A 89 -11.12 -0.22 14.11
CA GLN A 89 -11.88 -1.31 14.73
C GLN A 89 -12.07 -1.08 16.23
N ASP A 90 -11.04 -0.66 16.95
CA ASP A 90 -11.13 -0.30 18.37
C ASP A 90 -12.16 0.82 18.63
N VAL A 91 -12.17 1.85 17.79
CA VAL A 91 -13.13 2.96 17.88
C VAL A 91 -14.56 2.48 17.60
N LEU A 92 -14.75 1.64 16.58
CA LEU A 92 -16.06 1.06 16.27
C LEU A 92 -16.59 0.19 17.41
N ASP A 93 -15.71 -0.60 18.04
CA ASP A 93 -16.09 -1.43 19.18
C ASP A 93 -16.37 -0.60 20.43
N MET A 94 -15.63 0.49 20.67
CA MET A 94 -15.99 1.49 21.69
C MET A 94 -17.36 2.12 21.41
N GLN A 95 -17.63 2.54 20.17
CA GLN A 95 -18.93 3.11 19.80
C GLN A 95 -20.07 2.14 20.04
N ARG A 96 -19.91 0.87 19.67
CA ARG A 96 -20.89 -0.19 19.96
C ARG A 96 -21.13 -0.35 21.46
N ARG A 97 -20.06 -0.39 22.27
CA ARG A 97 -20.18 -0.48 23.74
C ARG A 97 -20.92 0.72 24.33
N CYS A 98 -20.61 1.94 23.89
CA CYS A 98 -21.29 3.16 24.32
C CYS A 98 -22.77 3.16 23.90
N ALA A 99 -23.09 2.73 22.68
CA ALA A 99 -24.47 2.62 22.21
C ALA A 99 -25.27 1.61 23.04
N SER A 100 -24.71 0.43 23.31
CA SER A 100 -25.35 -0.58 24.16
C SER A 100 -25.53 -0.10 25.60
N ALA A 101 -24.53 0.58 26.17
CA ALA A 101 -24.64 1.16 27.52
C ALA A 101 -25.72 2.24 27.58
N SER A 102 -25.81 3.11 26.56
CA SER A 102 -26.84 4.14 26.46
C SER A 102 -28.24 3.55 26.33
N ALA A 103 -28.42 2.53 25.48
CA ALA A 103 -29.68 1.80 25.35
C ALA A 103 -30.11 1.17 26.68
N THR A 104 -29.18 0.52 27.37
CA THR A 104 -29.44 -0.11 28.68
C THR A 104 -29.79 0.94 29.75
N ALA A 105 -29.09 2.09 29.77
CA ALA A 105 -29.39 3.18 30.69
C ALA A 105 -30.78 3.81 30.42
N SER A 106 -31.17 3.92 29.14
CA SER A 106 -32.50 4.38 28.76
C SER A 106 -33.59 3.40 29.18
N GLU A 107 -33.36 2.09 29.04
CA GLU A 107 -34.30 1.06 29.50
C GLU A 107 -34.45 1.07 31.02
N ILE A 108 -33.35 1.17 31.77
CA ILE A 108 -33.38 1.26 33.24
C ILE A 108 -34.11 2.52 33.71
N SER A 109 -33.90 3.67 33.05
CA SER A 109 -34.61 4.92 33.36
C SER A 109 -36.10 4.85 33.03
N ALA A 110 -36.50 4.05 32.03
CA ALA A 110 -37.89 3.83 31.66
C ALA A 110 -38.65 2.87 32.61
N VAL A 111 -37.94 2.10 33.45
CA VAL A 111 -38.56 1.31 34.52
C VAL A 111 -39.04 2.28 35.60
N GLN A 112 -40.36 2.47 35.70
CA GLN A 112 -40.97 3.22 36.80
C GLN A 112 -40.57 2.59 38.14
N ASP A 113 -39.84 3.35 38.96
CA ASP A 113 -39.47 2.94 40.32
C ASP A 113 -40.73 2.87 41.21
N PRO A 114 -41.11 1.69 41.71
CA PRO A 114 -42.29 1.53 42.56
C PRO A 114 -42.23 2.33 43.87
N LEU A 115 -41.03 2.67 44.34
CA LEU A 115 -40.84 3.52 45.53
C LEU A 115 -41.09 4.99 45.20
N LEU A 116 -40.68 5.46 44.02
CA LEU A 116 -41.01 6.81 43.56
C LEU A 116 -42.52 6.97 43.30
N GLU A 117 -43.21 5.93 42.82
CA GLU A 117 -44.67 5.96 42.74
C GLU A 117 -45.33 6.06 44.12
N LYS A 118 -44.86 5.29 45.12
CA LYS A 118 -45.37 5.38 46.49
C LYS A 118 -45.15 6.77 47.09
N PHE A 119 -43.97 7.36 46.90
CA PHE A 119 -43.68 8.73 47.33
C PHE A 119 -44.59 9.76 46.66
N ARG A 120 -44.76 9.69 45.33
CA ARG A 120 -45.68 10.57 44.58
C ARG A 120 -47.16 10.38 44.93
N ARG A 121 -47.52 9.23 45.51
CA ARG A 121 -48.87 8.98 46.05
C ARG A 121 -49.04 9.65 47.40
N TRP A 122 -48.01 9.57 48.23
CA TRP A 122 -47.95 10.21 49.56
C TRP A 122 -47.96 11.74 49.48
N GLU A 123 -47.29 12.35 48.50
CA GLU A 123 -47.32 13.82 48.29
C GLU A 123 -48.67 14.35 47.75
N ARG A 124 -49.59 13.46 47.35
CA ARG A 124 -50.92 13.83 46.84
C ARG A 124 -52.05 13.63 47.85
N GLU A 125 -51.74 13.08 49.02
CA GLU A 125 -52.63 13.00 50.20
C GLU A 125 -52.33 14.17 51.14
#